data_AF-A0A8T0A324-F1
#
_entry.id   AF-A0A8T0A324-F1
#
_cell.length_a   1.000
_cell.length_b   1.000
_cell.length_c   1.000
_cell.angle_alpha   90.00
_cell.angle_beta   90.00
_cell.angle_gamma   90.00
#
_symmetry.space_group_name_H-M   'P 1'
#
loop_
_entity.id
_entity.type
_entity.pdbx_description
1 polymer ?
#
loop_
_entity_poly.entity_id
_entity_poly.type
_entity_poly.pdbx_seq_one_letter_code
_entity_poly.pdbx_strand_id
1 'polypeptide(L)'
;MTSNYGDCAICWHDLSYEDIHCLTCKHLYHKNCITRWLTDGTQNCPKCMKPSTVDEIEKIVIEPVNDTNDMNKSFFDSIDSIPQNLNENIQINVRDIDDKQICFQLKPTDTVLQLKNLINEIKGIPVENQRLIYYGQYLKDEYTIDFYKISNNTIVDVIINYNCN
;
A
#
# COMPACT_ATOMS: atom_id res chain seq x y z
N MET A 1 -15.07 -6.60 0.58
CA MET A 1 -14.82 -5.38 1.39
C MET A 1 -13.45 -5.60 1.99
N THR A 2 -12.39 -5.18 1.29
CA THR A 2 -11.01 -5.50 1.65
C THR A 2 -10.58 -4.65 2.85
N SER A 3 -10.06 -5.30 3.88
CA SER A 3 -9.53 -4.59 5.06
C SER A 3 -8.37 -3.63 4.70
N ASN A 4 -8.29 -2.48 5.36
CA ASN A 4 -7.18 -1.52 5.19
C ASN A 4 -5.84 -2.02 5.78
N TYR A 5 -5.82 -3.19 6.43
CA TYR A 5 -4.66 -3.73 7.14
C TYR A 5 -4.04 -4.97 6.47
N GLY A 6 -4.64 -5.43 5.35
CA GLY A 6 -4.19 -6.62 4.60
C GLY A 6 -4.60 -7.95 5.26
N ASP A 7 -3.98 -9.06 4.83
CA ASP A 7 -4.38 -10.40 5.27
C ASP A 7 -3.50 -10.95 6.40
N CYS A 8 -4.11 -11.67 7.33
CA CYS A 8 -3.40 -12.37 8.38
C CYS A 8 -2.55 -13.51 7.78
N ALA A 9 -1.23 -13.45 7.90
CA ALA A 9 -0.35 -14.47 7.29
C ALA A 9 -0.47 -15.88 7.90
N ILE A 10 -1.21 -16.04 9.01
CA ILE A 10 -1.46 -17.35 9.65
C ILE A 10 -2.74 -18.00 9.11
N CYS A 11 -3.84 -17.25 9.00
CA CYS A 11 -5.15 -17.79 8.60
C CYS A 11 -5.65 -17.32 7.24
N TRP A 12 -4.93 -16.40 6.59
CA TRP A 12 -5.22 -15.80 5.28
C TRP A 12 -6.57 -15.11 5.18
N HIS A 13 -7.18 -14.75 6.31
CA HIS A 13 -8.35 -13.89 6.36
C HIS A 13 -7.94 -12.43 6.52
N ASP A 14 -8.74 -11.54 5.91
CA ASP A 14 -8.68 -10.09 6.07
C ASP A 14 -8.55 -9.66 7.53
N LEU A 15 -7.63 -8.74 7.80
CA LEU A 15 -7.50 -8.06 9.08
C LEU A 15 -8.48 -6.89 9.16
N SER A 16 -9.78 -7.17 9.05
CA SER A 16 -10.83 -6.19 9.27
C SER A 16 -11.72 -6.59 10.44
N TYR A 17 -12.04 -5.60 11.26
CA TYR A 17 -13.14 -5.58 12.22
C TYR A 17 -13.00 -6.29 13.57
N GLU A 18 -11.95 -7.06 13.91
CA GLU A 18 -11.80 -7.56 15.30
C GLU A 18 -10.34 -7.88 15.72
N ASP A 19 -10.00 -7.48 16.96
CA ASP A 19 -8.84 -7.91 17.77
C ASP A 19 -7.51 -8.16 17.02
N ILE A 20 -7.10 -7.16 16.23
CA ILE A 20 -5.81 -7.15 15.53
C ILE A 20 -4.70 -6.81 16.53
N HIS A 21 -3.63 -7.59 16.48
CA HIS A 21 -2.45 -7.40 17.31
C HIS A 21 -1.19 -7.32 16.45
N CYS A 22 -0.17 -6.71 17.05
CA CYS A 22 1.09 -6.41 16.41
C CYS A 22 2.24 -6.94 17.27
N LEU A 23 3.28 -7.46 16.62
CA LEU A 23 4.54 -7.80 17.28
C LEU A 23 5.52 -6.62 17.25
N THR A 24 6.62 -6.71 18.00
CA THR A 24 7.68 -5.67 17.97
C THR A 24 8.29 -5.43 16.59
N CYS A 25 8.15 -6.39 15.66
CA CYS A 25 8.54 -6.26 14.26
C CYS A 25 7.52 -5.53 13.37
N LYS A 26 6.43 -5.03 13.96
CA LYS A 26 5.34 -4.30 13.30
C LYS A 26 4.47 -5.10 12.33
N HIS A 27 4.55 -6.43 12.37
CA HIS A 27 3.66 -7.31 11.61
C HIS A 27 2.34 -7.59 12.33
N LEU A 28 1.26 -7.59 11.55
CA LEU A 28 -0.11 -7.68 12.04
C LEU A 28 -0.71 -9.07 11.90
N TYR A 29 -1.49 -9.47 12.91
CA TYR A 29 -2.20 -10.75 12.98
C TYR A 29 -3.47 -10.63 13.83
N HIS A 30 -4.42 -11.54 13.66
CA HIS A 30 -5.49 -11.71 14.65
C HIS A 30 -4.91 -12.21 15.98
N LYS A 31 -5.43 -11.71 17.11
CA LYS A 31 -5.03 -12.10 18.47
C LYS A 31 -4.84 -13.61 18.61
N ASN A 32 -5.90 -14.36 18.33
CA ASN A 32 -5.91 -15.80 18.51
C ASN A 32 -4.94 -16.52 17.58
N CYS A 33 -4.71 -15.98 16.37
CA CYS A 33 -3.78 -16.56 15.43
C CYS A 33 -2.34 -16.43 15.95
N ILE A 34 -1.93 -15.22 16.34
CA ILE A 34 -0.55 -15.00 16.78
C ILE A 34 -0.27 -15.55 18.17
N THR A 35 -1.21 -15.46 19.11
CA THR A 35 -1.06 -16.07 20.44
C THR A 35 -0.89 -17.58 20.33
N ARG A 36 -1.69 -18.27 19.50
CA ARG A 36 -1.56 -19.71 19.30
C ARG A 36 -0.24 -20.08 18.64
N TRP A 37 0.18 -19.33 17.62
CA TRP A 37 1.46 -19.55 16.94
C TRP A 37 2.66 -19.42 17.89
N LEU A 38 2.67 -18.43 18.77
CA LEU A 38 3.77 -18.22 19.72
C LEU A 38 3.72 -19.15 20.94
N THR A 39 2.54 -19.70 21.27
CA THR A 39 2.40 -20.67 22.37
C THR A 39 2.72 -22.10 21.93
N ASP A 40 2.24 -22.52 20.77
CA ASP A 40 2.35 -23.91 20.28
C ASP A 40 3.55 -24.11 19.32
N GLY A 41 4.16 -23.01 18.86
CA GLY A 41 5.13 -23.00 17.76
C GLY A 41 6.53 -22.53 18.16
N THR A 42 7.22 -21.90 17.20
CA THR A 42 8.67 -21.64 17.28
C THR A 42 9.05 -20.39 18.07
N GLN A 43 8.11 -19.63 18.63
CA GLN A 43 8.35 -18.32 19.27
C GLN A 43 9.02 -17.29 18.34
N ASN A 44 8.66 -17.32 17.05
CA ASN A 44 9.11 -16.36 16.05
C ASN A 44 7.93 -15.80 15.28
N CYS A 45 8.07 -14.57 14.80
CA CYS A 45 7.13 -13.92 13.89
C CYS A 45 6.95 -14.73 12.59
N PRO A 46 5.72 -15.11 12.19
CA PRO A 46 5.47 -15.87 10.97
C PRO A 46 5.94 -15.19 9.68
N LYS A 47 5.94 -13.84 9.61
CA LYS A 47 6.33 -13.08 8.40
C LYS A 47 7.84 -12.89 8.25
N CYS A 48 8.56 -12.64 9.33
CA CYS A 48 9.97 -12.24 9.26
C CYS A 48 10.92 -13.07 10.10
N MET A 49 10.42 -14.11 10.79
CA MET A 49 11.19 -14.99 11.66
C MET A 49 11.90 -14.28 12.83
N LYS A 50 11.59 -13.02 13.13
CA LYS A 50 12.12 -12.34 14.32
C LYS A 50 11.64 -13.07 15.58
N PRO A 51 12.50 -13.35 16.58
CA PRO A 51 12.07 -13.87 17.87
C PRO A 51 10.98 -12.98 18.48
N SER A 52 9.93 -13.59 19.02
CA SER A 52 8.82 -12.86 19.62
C SER A 52 8.14 -13.72 20.68
N THR A 53 7.76 -13.11 21.80
CA THR A 53 7.06 -13.80 22.87
C THR A 53 5.61 -13.33 22.97
N VAL A 54 4.78 -14.07 23.71
CA VAL A 54 3.36 -13.73 23.90
C VAL A 54 3.20 -12.39 24.64
N ASP A 55 4.14 -12.06 25.53
CA ASP A 55 4.14 -10.80 26.30
C ASP A 55 4.42 -9.57 25.42
N GLU A 56 4.98 -9.77 24.23
CA GLU A 56 5.31 -8.71 23.26
C GLU A 56 4.17 -8.42 22.26
N ILE A 57 3.00 -9.06 22.44
CA ILE A 57 1.83 -8.87 21.58
C ILE A 57 1.05 -7.62 22.03
N GLU A 58 1.07 -6.56 21.23
CA GLU A 58 0.32 -5.33 21.51
C GLU A 58 -0.99 -5.26 20.71
N LYS A 59 -2.10 -4.91 21.37
CA LYS A 59 -3.40 -4.69 20.72
C LYS A 59 -3.38 -3.37 19.97
N ILE A 60 -3.84 -3.37 18.72
CA ILE A 60 -4.13 -2.13 18.00
C ILE A 60 -5.53 -1.68 18.40
N VAL A 61 -5.62 -0.56 19.12
CA VAL A 61 -6.89 0.10 19.40
C VAL A 61 -7.23 0.97 18.19
N ILE A 62 -8.25 0.57 17.44
CA ILE A 62 -8.83 1.39 16.38
C ILE A 62 -10.08 2.01 16.99
N GLU A 63 -10.01 3.29 17.37
CA GLU A 63 -11.21 4.02 17.79
C GLU A 63 -12.05 4.41 16.56
N PRO A 64 -13.39 4.35 16.65
CA PRO A 64 -14.25 4.74 15.53
C PRO A 64 -14.08 6.24 15.26
N VAL A 65 -13.71 6.58 14.03
CA VAL A 65 -13.64 7.96 13.56
C VAL A 65 -15.07 8.49 13.49
N ASN A 66 -15.49 9.22 14.51
CA ASN A 66 -16.76 9.95 14.50
C ASN A 66 -16.49 11.35 13.95
N ASP A 67 -17.12 11.64 12.81
CA ASP A 67 -17.13 12.96 12.17
C ASP A 67 -17.69 14.03 13.13
N THR A 68 -16.81 14.79 13.79
CA THR A 68 -17.18 16.10 14.34
C THR A 68 -16.04 17.09 14.10
N ASN A 69 -16.43 18.18 13.46
CA ASN A 69 -15.67 19.41 13.25
C ASN A 69 -14.92 19.88 14.51
N ASP A 70 -13.78 20.53 14.27
CA ASP A 70 -12.97 21.32 15.20
C ASP A 70 -12.33 20.58 16.40
N MET A 71 -11.18 19.93 16.16
CA MET A 71 -10.01 19.91 17.06
C MET A 71 -8.98 18.92 16.53
N ASN A 72 -7.99 19.36 15.75
CA ASN A 72 -6.76 18.57 15.53
C ASN A 72 -5.56 19.39 15.04
N LYS A 73 -5.60 20.73 15.18
CA LYS A 73 -4.50 21.57 14.70
C LYS A 73 -3.22 21.37 15.53
N SER A 74 -3.35 21.15 16.84
CA SER A 74 -2.19 21.06 17.75
C SER A 74 -1.51 19.69 17.81
N PHE A 75 -2.13 18.62 17.31
CA PHE A 75 -1.50 17.29 17.25
C PHE A 75 -0.73 17.10 15.93
N PHE A 76 -1.24 17.68 14.83
CA PHE A 76 -0.58 17.64 13.52
C PHE A 76 0.71 18.47 13.47
N ASP A 77 0.81 19.54 14.24
CA ASP A 77 2.04 20.34 14.38
C ASP A 77 3.22 19.52 14.96
N SER A 78 2.97 18.34 15.56
CA SER A 78 4.02 17.44 16.09
C SER A 78 4.39 16.29 15.15
N ILE A 79 3.62 16.03 14.09
CA ILE A 79 3.93 14.98 13.08
C ILE A 79 4.94 15.51 12.04
N ASP A 80 5.07 16.84 11.90
CA ASP A 80 6.08 17.52 11.07
C ASP A 80 7.53 17.34 11.61
N SER A 81 7.74 16.60 12.70
CA SER A 81 9.06 16.35 13.30
C SER A 81 9.60 14.92 13.10
N ILE A 82 8.92 14.04 12.36
CA ILE A 82 9.50 12.76 11.93
C ILE A 82 10.00 12.93 10.48
N PRO A 83 11.32 12.91 10.22
CA PRO A 83 11.84 12.97 8.85
C PRO A 83 11.69 11.60 8.20
N GLN A 84 10.48 11.31 7.71
CA GLN A 84 10.28 10.32 6.67
C GLN A 84 10.30 11.08 5.35
N ASN A 85 11.38 10.88 4.60
CA ASN A 85 11.59 11.46 3.28
C ASN A 85 10.68 10.75 2.24
N LEU A 86 9.37 10.77 2.50
CA LEU A 86 8.28 10.12 1.76
C LEU A 86 7.35 11.15 1.09
N ASN A 87 7.65 12.44 1.27
CA ASN A 87 6.88 13.56 0.75
C ASN A 87 7.48 14.17 -0.53
N GLU A 88 8.61 13.64 -1.02
CA GLU A 88 9.21 14.10 -2.26
C GLU A 88 8.45 13.49 -3.45
N ASN A 89 7.96 14.37 -4.33
CA ASN A 89 7.37 13.93 -5.58
C ASN A 89 8.45 13.20 -6.39
N ILE A 90 8.12 12.00 -6.84
CA ILE A 90 8.93 11.21 -7.75
C ILE A 90 8.43 11.41 -9.18
N GLN A 91 9.36 11.43 -10.12
CA GLN A 91 9.06 11.43 -11.53
C GLN A 91 8.94 9.99 -12.03
N ILE A 92 7.87 9.68 -12.75
CA ILE A 92 7.68 8.39 -13.41
C ILE A 92 7.52 8.65 -14.90
N ASN A 93 8.24 7.89 -15.72
CA ASN A 93 8.15 7.98 -17.17
C ASN A 93 7.25 6.85 -17.66
N VAL A 94 6.12 7.19 -18.27
CA VAL A 94 5.24 6.20 -18.90
C VAL A 94 5.57 6.12 -20.38
N ARG A 95 5.96 4.92 -20.84
CA ARG A 95 6.32 4.65 -22.23
C ARG A 95 5.21 3.89 -22.94
N ASP A 96 4.79 4.37 -24.11
CA ASP A 96 3.86 3.65 -24.97
C ASP A 96 4.56 2.69 -25.94
N ILE A 97 3.76 1.98 -26.73
CA ILE A 97 4.24 1.03 -27.74
C ILE A 97 5.03 1.67 -28.91
N ASP A 98 4.93 3.00 -29.07
CA ASP A 98 5.69 3.77 -30.07
C ASP A 98 7.01 4.31 -29.47
N ASP A 99 7.43 3.81 -28.30
CA ASP A 99 8.57 4.29 -27.50
C ASP A 99 8.46 5.77 -27.05
N LYS A 100 7.28 6.40 -27.14
CA LYS A 100 7.08 7.77 -26.64
C LYS A 100 6.90 7.76 -25.14
N GLN A 101 7.67 8.59 -24.45
CA GLN A 101 7.66 8.71 -23.00
C GLN A 101 6.97 10.01 -22.58
N ILE A 102 6.13 9.91 -21.54
CA ILE A 102 5.53 11.07 -20.86
C ILE A 102 5.89 10.99 -19.39
N CYS A 103 6.36 12.11 -18.84
CA CYS A 103 6.76 12.22 -17.44
C CYS A 103 5.56 12.65 -16.59
N PHE A 104 5.33 11.93 -15.49
CA PHE A 104 4.33 12.26 -14.49
C PHE A 104 5.01 12.50 -13.14
N GLN A 105 4.53 13.49 -12.40
CA GLN A 105 4.96 13.77 -11.03
C GLN A 105 3.92 13.17 -10.08
N LEU A 106 4.37 12.22 -9.27
CA LEU A 106 3.53 11.46 -8.36
C LEU A 106 4.19 11.35 -7.00
N LYS A 107 3.40 11.08 -5.97
CA LYS A 107 3.92 10.69 -4.67
C LYS A 107 4.10 9.17 -4.60
N PRO A 108 5.08 8.65 -3.84
CA PRO A 108 5.17 7.21 -3.59
C PRO A 108 3.88 6.62 -3.00
N THR A 109 3.12 7.45 -2.27
CA THR A 109 1.82 7.11 -1.68
C THR A 109 0.66 7.08 -2.68
N ASP A 110 0.83 7.65 -3.88
CA ASP A 110 -0.22 7.61 -4.89
C ASP A 110 -0.42 6.18 -5.41
N THR A 111 -1.63 5.91 -5.87
CA THR A 111 -2.07 4.62 -6.40
C THR A 111 -1.81 4.51 -7.90
N VAL A 112 -1.73 3.28 -8.40
CA VAL A 112 -1.70 3.01 -9.85
C VAL A 112 -2.93 3.57 -10.55
N LEU A 113 -4.09 3.56 -9.89
CA LEU A 113 -5.31 4.17 -10.42
C LEU A 113 -5.13 5.68 -10.68
N GLN A 114 -4.48 6.40 -9.76
CA GLN A 114 -4.19 7.84 -9.96
C GLN A 114 -3.27 8.06 -11.15
N LEU A 115 -2.23 7.24 -11.34
CA LEU A 115 -1.38 7.30 -12.53
C LEU A 115 -2.19 7.07 -13.82
N LYS A 116 -3.09 6.08 -13.83
CA LYS A 116 -3.96 5.82 -14.99
C LYS A 116 -4.92 6.97 -15.29
N ASN A 117 -5.47 7.61 -14.25
CA ASN A 117 -6.30 8.80 -14.41
C ASN A 117 -5.50 9.94 -15.07
N LEU A 118 -4.26 10.19 -14.63
CA LEU A 118 -3.39 11.19 -15.27
C LEU A 118 -3.12 10.86 -16.74
N ILE A 119 -2.88 9.59 -17.06
CA ILE A 119 -2.70 9.15 -18.46
C ILE A 119 -3.98 9.38 -19.27
N ASN A 120 -5.16 9.15 -18.68
CA ASN A 120 -6.44 9.43 -19.34
C ASN A 120 -6.63 10.93 -19.59
N GLU A 121 -6.33 11.77 -18.60
CA GLU A 121 -6.43 13.22 -18.74
C GLU A 121 -5.51 13.78 -19.84
N ILE A 122 -4.29 13.24 -19.96
CA ILE A 122 -3.28 13.73 -20.90
C ILE A 122 -3.40 13.10 -22.30
N LYS A 123 -3.66 11.79 -22.39
CA LYS A 123 -3.70 11.04 -23.67
C LYS A 123 -5.12 10.71 -24.15
N GLY A 124 -6.16 10.91 -23.32
CA GLY A 124 -7.55 10.55 -23.63
C GLY A 124 -7.82 9.04 -23.69
N ILE A 125 -6.94 8.22 -23.09
CA ILE A 125 -7.08 6.76 -23.09
C ILE A 125 -7.88 6.35 -21.84
N PRO A 126 -9.06 5.73 -21.97
CA PRO A 126 -9.84 5.29 -20.81
C PRO A 126 -9.05 4.35 -19.89
N VAL A 127 -9.19 4.51 -18.58
CA VAL A 127 -8.44 3.79 -17.54
C VAL A 127 -8.54 2.27 -17.71
N GLU A 128 -9.72 1.78 -18.06
CA GLU A 128 -10.01 0.36 -18.30
C GLU A 128 -9.25 -0.22 -19.49
N ASN A 129 -8.92 0.61 -20.48
CA ASN A 129 -8.16 0.24 -21.67
C ASN A 129 -6.64 0.31 -21.43
N GLN A 130 -6.20 0.86 -20.29
CA GLN A 130 -4.79 0.95 -19.94
C GLN A 130 -4.31 -0.30 -19.19
N ARG A 131 -3.24 -0.90 -19.68
CA ARG A 131 -2.50 -1.99 -19.01
C ARG A 131 -1.08 -1.51 -18.72
N LEU A 132 -0.85 -1.10 -17.48
CA LEU A 132 0.47 -0.70 -17.01
C LEU A 132 1.31 -1.92 -16.61
N ILE A 133 2.56 -1.93 -17.04
CA ILE A 133 3.51 -3.03 -16.84
C ILE A 133 4.81 -2.47 -16.28
N TYR A 134 5.32 -3.13 -15.23
CA TYR A 134 6.63 -2.82 -14.66
C TYR A 134 7.35 -4.12 -14.31
N TYR A 135 8.60 -4.27 -14.77
CA TYR A 135 9.38 -5.52 -14.66
C TYR A 135 8.60 -6.78 -15.08
N GLY A 136 7.78 -6.67 -16.13
CA GLY A 136 6.97 -7.78 -16.64
C GLY A 136 5.73 -8.13 -15.81
N GLN A 137 5.43 -7.35 -14.75
CA GLN A 137 4.23 -7.52 -13.94
C GLN A 137 3.17 -6.47 -14.30
N TYR A 138 1.91 -6.90 -14.44
CA TYR A 138 0.78 -5.99 -14.55
C TYR A 138 0.51 -5.28 -13.23
N LEU A 139 0.47 -3.95 -13.28
CA LEU A 139 0.13 -3.12 -12.15
C LEU A 139 -1.38 -3.10 -11.92
N LYS A 140 -1.80 -3.28 -10.67
CA LYS A 140 -3.20 -3.26 -10.26
C LYS A 140 -3.53 -1.94 -9.56
N ASP A 141 -4.78 -1.52 -9.70
CA ASP A 141 -5.25 -0.17 -9.40
C ASP A 141 -5.21 0.14 -7.90
N GLU A 142 -5.41 -0.87 -7.07
CA GLU A 142 -5.49 -0.77 -5.61
C GLU A 142 -4.15 -0.57 -4.89
N TYR A 143 -3.01 -0.77 -5.57
CA TYR A 143 -1.69 -0.65 -4.95
C TYR A 143 -1.01 0.69 -5.23
N THR A 144 -0.15 1.10 -4.32
CA THR A 144 0.63 2.34 -4.44
C THR A 144 1.86 2.18 -5.32
N ILE A 145 2.41 3.30 -5.77
CA ILE A 145 3.69 3.34 -6.49
C ILE A 145 4.81 2.74 -5.64
N ASP A 146 4.85 3.05 -4.34
CA ASP A 146 5.83 2.51 -3.39
C ASP A 146 5.69 0.99 -3.18
N PHE A 147 4.47 0.44 -3.22
CA PHE A 147 4.25 -1.02 -3.13
C PHE A 147 5.02 -1.78 -4.22
N TYR A 148 5.05 -1.23 -5.43
CA TYR A 148 5.80 -1.79 -6.55
C TYR A 148 7.29 -1.39 -6.56
N LYS A 149 7.76 -0.65 -5.56
CA LYS A 149 9.12 -0.12 -5.46
C LYS A 149 9.53 0.69 -6.71
N ILE A 150 8.56 1.38 -7.31
CA ILE A 150 8.81 2.28 -8.44
C ILE A 150 9.46 3.53 -7.87
N SER A 151 10.69 3.79 -8.32
CA SER A 151 11.53 4.89 -7.83
C SER A 151 11.51 6.07 -8.80
N ASN A 152 12.12 7.18 -8.41
CA ASN A 152 12.28 8.34 -9.28
C ASN A 152 12.96 7.98 -10.62
N ASN A 153 12.48 8.57 -11.70
CA ASN A 153 12.89 8.36 -13.09
C ASN A 153 12.73 6.94 -13.63
N THR A 154 11.89 6.12 -12.98
CA THR A 154 11.58 4.77 -13.47
C THR A 154 10.70 4.82 -14.72
N ILE A 155 10.87 3.82 -15.61
CA ILE A 155 10.03 3.63 -16.79
C ILE A 155 8.97 2.57 -16.51
N VAL A 156 7.70 2.92 -16.75
CA VAL A 156 6.55 2.03 -16.73
C VAL A 156 5.98 1.94 -18.14
N ASP A 157 5.77 0.73 -18.64
CA ASP A 157 5.21 0.53 -19.97
C ASP A 157 3.68 0.57 -19.91
N VAL A 158 3.04 1.21 -20.88
CA VAL A 158 1.58 1.18 -21.06
C VAL A 158 1.22 0.51 -22.38
N ILE A 159 0.39 -0.52 -22.28
CA ILE A 159 -0.26 -1.14 -23.43
C ILE A 159 -1.71 -0.69 -23.47
N ILE A 160 -2.19 -0.37 -24.67
CA ILE A 160 -3.56 0.03 -24.91
C ILE A 160 -4.32 -1.18 -25.45
N ASN A 161 -5.32 -1.64 -24.70
CA ASN A 161 -6.24 -2.66 -25.16
C ASN A 161 -7.44 -1.96 -25.79
N TYR A 162 -7.47 -1.88 -27.12
CA TYR A 162 -8.68 -1.51 -27.84
C TYR A 162 -9.62 -2.73 -27.81
N ASN A 163 -10.62 -2.72 -26.93
CA ASN A 163 -11.76 -3.61 -27.08
C ASN A 163 -12.51 -3.15 -28.34
N CYS A 164 -12.29 -3.81 -29.47
CA CYS A 164 -13.13 -3.64 -30.64
C CYS A 164 -14.53 -4.18 -30.29
N ASN A 165 -15.51 -3.28 -30.16
CA ASN A 165 -16.93 -3.63 -30.21
C ASN A 165 -17.36 -3.84 -31.66
#